data_AF-A0A5C7ZT73-F1
#
_entry.id   AF-A0A5C7ZT73-F1
#
_cell.length_a   1.000
_cell.length_b   1.000
_cell.length_c   1.000
_cell.angle_alpha   90.00
_cell.angle_beta   90.00
_cell.angle_gamma   90.00
#
_symmetry.space_group_name_H-M   'P 1'
#
loop_
_entity.id
_entity.type
_entity.pdbx_description
1 polymer ?
#
loop_
_entity_poly.entity_id
_entity_poly.type
_entity_poly.pdbx_seq_one_letter_code
_entity_poly.pdbx_strand_id
1 'polypeptide(L)'
;MCETFTIVEHGWSDQTNTPWQGGPYTMYTHTAPNGLIHLWDGSAFDTLFHFGAVPGDRWQFPTSWLDGGTTMIVTDTGHAMVSNTALRYLVVEATFEDIIFLTDTIFERIGPLELYLDISSSTYFLIDGGRGRLRCYSDADLEIHRVEGPCEIGLSADVLDGSPSISIGPNPASDQVNVFGITIPTSASLMDLTGRSVRNWKLSPGQSPLNTAGIPSGSYVLRLWHAGVDLPLIIAP
;
A
#
# COMPACT_ATOMS: atom_id res chain seq x y z
N MET A 1 -24.67 -22.18 9.91
CA MET A 1 -23.95 -21.82 11.16
C MET A 1 -23.56 -20.37 11.02
N CYS A 2 -23.76 -19.54 12.04
CA CYS A 2 -23.35 -18.14 11.99
C CYS A 2 -21.88 -18.06 12.43
N GLU A 3 -21.04 -17.47 11.59
CA GLU A 3 -19.62 -17.27 11.82
C GLU A 3 -19.34 -15.77 11.95
N THR A 4 -18.33 -15.42 12.75
CA THR A 4 -17.94 -14.03 12.95
C THR A 4 -16.50 -13.83 12.56
N PHE A 5 -16.21 -12.72 11.89
CA PHE A 5 -14.84 -12.28 11.67
C PHE A 5 -14.72 -10.79 11.99
N THR A 6 -13.48 -10.37 12.23
CA THR A 6 -13.18 -8.98 12.59
C THR A 6 -12.44 -8.32 11.45
N ILE A 7 -12.92 -7.16 11.02
CA ILE A 7 -12.23 -6.29 10.07
C ILE A 7 -11.58 -5.14 10.83
N VAL A 8 -10.33 -4.86 10.50
CA VAL A 8 -9.65 -3.61 10.87
C VAL A 8 -9.23 -2.94 9.57
N GLU A 9 -9.59 -1.67 9.44
CA GLU A 9 -9.25 -0.88 8.26
C GLU A 9 -8.07 0.00 8.59
N HIS A 10 -7.10 0.06 7.68
CA HIS A 10 -5.96 0.96 7.77
C HIS A 10 -5.98 1.86 6.53
N GLY A 11 -5.93 3.17 6.75
CA GLY A 11 -6.00 4.13 5.67
C GLY A 11 -5.15 5.37 5.93
N TRP A 12 -5.14 6.24 4.94
CA TRP A 12 -4.59 7.59 5.05
C TRP A 12 -5.72 8.61 4.97
N SER A 13 -5.70 9.61 5.85
CA SER A 13 -6.67 10.69 5.84
C SER A 13 -6.05 11.90 5.17
N ASP A 14 -6.55 12.27 3.99
CA ASP A 14 -6.06 13.46 3.26
C ASP A 14 -6.41 14.77 3.98
N GLN A 15 -7.47 14.77 4.79
CA GLN A 15 -7.90 15.94 5.56
C GLN A 15 -6.94 16.25 6.70
N THR A 16 -6.44 15.22 7.38
CA THR A 16 -5.54 15.37 8.54
C THR A 16 -4.09 15.12 8.19
N ASN A 17 -3.82 14.58 7.00
CA ASN A 17 -2.50 14.12 6.55
C ASN A 17 -1.84 13.18 7.56
N THR A 18 -2.61 12.23 8.08
CA THR A 18 -2.17 11.23 9.06
C THR A 18 -2.72 9.85 8.72
N PRO A 19 -2.04 8.76 9.12
CA PRO A 19 -2.66 7.44 9.15
C PRO A 19 -3.90 7.46 10.03
N TRP A 20 -4.90 6.67 9.64
CA TRP A 20 -6.06 6.39 10.49
C TRP A 20 -6.34 4.89 10.49
N GLN A 21 -7.00 4.45 11.56
CA GLN A 21 -7.44 3.06 11.73
C GLN A 21 -8.93 3.04 12.05
N GLY A 22 -9.68 2.26 11.28
CA GLY A 22 -11.09 1.97 11.49
C GLY A 22 -11.29 0.61 12.16
N GLY A 23 -12.39 0.48 12.91
CA GLY A 23 -12.77 -0.77 13.58
C GLY A 23 -12.11 -0.97 14.97
N PRO A 24 -12.09 -2.20 15.50
CA PRO A 24 -12.52 -3.45 14.85
C PRO A 24 -14.04 -3.51 14.59
N TYR A 25 -14.41 -3.86 13.35
CA TYR A 25 -15.81 -4.15 12.98
C TYR A 25 -16.04 -5.65 13.06
N THR A 26 -17.09 -6.07 13.77
CA THR A 26 -17.50 -7.48 13.78
C THR A 26 -18.49 -7.73 12.67
N MET A 27 -18.10 -8.58 11.72
CA MET A 27 -18.95 -9.02 10.63
C MET A 27 -19.55 -10.38 10.97
N TYR A 28 -20.81 -10.58 10.59
CA TYR A 28 -21.51 -11.84 10.79
C TYR A 28 -21.80 -12.44 9.43
N THR A 29 -21.37 -13.68 9.23
CA THR A 29 -21.64 -14.44 8.02
C THR A 29 -22.41 -15.68 8.33
N HIS A 30 -23.16 -16.14 7.35
CA HIS A 30 -23.90 -17.39 7.45
C HIS A 30 -23.78 -18.17 6.16
N THR A 31 -23.18 -19.35 6.24
CA THR A 31 -23.13 -20.31 5.12
C THR A 31 -24.45 -21.09 5.07
N ALA A 32 -25.18 -20.90 3.98
CA ALA A 32 -26.38 -21.63 3.60
C ALA A 32 -26.05 -22.77 2.60
N PRO A 33 -27.00 -23.68 2.33
CA PRO A 33 -26.80 -24.74 1.34
C PRO A 33 -26.38 -24.21 -0.04
N ASN A 34 -25.80 -25.08 -0.87
CA ASN A 34 -25.33 -24.76 -2.23
C ASN A 34 -24.26 -23.66 -2.28
N GLY A 35 -23.43 -23.54 -1.24
CA GLY A 35 -22.30 -22.59 -1.23
C GLY A 35 -22.73 -21.12 -1.22
N LEU A 36 -23.95 -20.85 -0.76
CA LEU A 36 -24.45 -19.49 -0.56
C LEU A 36 -23.90 -18.95 0.76
N ILE A 37 -23.22 -17.82 0.69
CA ILE A 37 -22.60 -17.14 1.83
C ILE A 37 -23.33 -15.82 2.00
N HIS A 38 -23.95 -15.63 3.15
CA HIS A 38 -24.61 -14.38 3.48
C HIS A 38 -23.74 -13.52 4.38
N LEU A 39 -23.88 -12.20 4.26
CA LEU A 39 -23.37 -11.19 5.18
C LEU A 39 -24.55 -10.49 5.87
N TRP A 40 -24.43 -10.24 7.17
CA TRP A 40 -25.39 -9.44 7.92
C TRP A 40 -25.14 -7.95 7.68
N ASP A 41 -26.17 -7.22 7.24
CA ASP A 41 -26.09 -5.78 6.94
C ASP A 41 -26.50 -4.86 8.12
N GLY A 42 -26.85 -5.45 9.27
CA GLY A 42 -27.42 -4.75 10.42
C GLY A 42 -28.91 -5.03 10.64
N SER A 43 -29.62 -5.49 9.61
CA SER A 43 -31.07 -5.72 9.61
C SER A 43 -31.47 -7.11 9.09
N ALA A 44 -30.77 -7.62 8.09
CA ALA A 44 -31.01 -8.91 7.47
C ALA A 44 -29.70 -9.54 6.98
N PHE A 45 -29.75 -10.84 6.71
CA PHE A 45 -28.70 -11.53 5.96
C PHE A 45 -28.99 -11.41 4.47
N ASP A 46 -27.99 -11.02 3.69
CA ASP A 46 -28.08 -10.95 2.23
C ASP A 46 -26.83 -11.57 1.58
N THR A 47 -26.87 -11.77 0.26
CA THR A 47 -25.88 -12.55 -0.49
C THR A 47 -24.55 -11.82 -0.62
N LEU A 48 -23.52 -12.39 0.01
CA LEU A 48 -22.13 -11.99 -0.20
C LEU A 48 -21.55 -12.75 -1.40
N PHE A 49 -21.60 -14.09 -1.36
CA PHE A 49 -21.09 -14.94 -2.44
C PHE A 49 -22.00 -16.14 -2.68
N HIS A 50 -22.05 -16.68 -3.89
CA HIS A 50 -22.80 -17.89 -4.21
C HIS A 50 -21.96 -18.88 -5.04
N PHE A 51 -21.19 -19.75 -4.38
CA PHE A 51 -20.33 -20.75 -5.03
C PHE A 51 -21.07 -21.94 -5.66
N GLY A 52 -22.40 -21.92 -5.62
CA GLY A 52 -23.28 -22.85 -6.35
C GLY A 52 -23.98 -22.19 -7.54
N ALA A 53 -23.72 -20.91 -7.79
CA ALA A 53 -24.23 -20.20 -8.95
C ALA A 53 -23.60 -20.76 -10.24
N VAL A 54 -24.31 -20.59 -11.36
CA VAL A 54 -23.86 -20.97 -12.70
C VAL A 54 -23.77 -19.75 -13.60
N PRO A 55 -23.07 -19.81 -14.75
CA PRO A 55 -23.00 -18.69 -15.68
C PRO A 55 -24.40 -18.15 -16.04
N GLY A 56 -24.58 -16.84 -15.89
CA GLY A 56 -25.85 -16.13 -16.07
C GLY A 56 -26.59 -15.79 -14.77
N ASP A 57 -26.27 -16.45 -13.66
CA ASP A 57 -26.81 -16.08 -12.34
C ASP A 57 -26.26 -14.72 -11.89
N ARG A 58 -27.05 -14.00 -11.09
CA ARG A 58 -26.69 -12.68 -10.60
C ARG A 58 -27.30 -12.36 -9.25
N TRP A 59 -26.61 -11.51 -8.50
CA TRP A 59 -27.09 -10.91 -7.26
C TRP A 59 -26.56 -9.49 -7.09
N GLN A 60 -27.12 -8.76 -6.14
CA GLN A 60 -26.62 -7.47 -5.70
C GLN A 60 -25.98 -7.60 -4.33
N PHE A 61 -24.93 -6.83 -4.06
CA PHE A 61 -24.30 -6.86 -2.73
C PHE A 61 -25.15 -6.14 -1.69
N PRO A 62 -25.22 -6.69 -0.46
CA PRO A 62 -25.70 -5.92 0.68
C PRO A 62 -24.81 -4.70 0.85
N THR A 63 -25.39 -3.55 1.17
CA THR A 63 -24.71 -2.31 1.62
C THR A 63 -24.26 -1.27 0.58
N SER A 64 -24.76 -1.27 -0.66
CA SER A 64 -24.56 -0.06 -1.48
C SER A 64 -25.48 1.08 -1.00
N TRP A 65 -24.90 2.08 -0.32
CA TRP A 65 -25.54 3.38 -0.06
C TRP A 65 -25.79 4.20 -1.34
N LEU A 66 -25.23 3.73 -2.46
CA LEU A 66 -25.33 4.34 -3.78
C LEU A 66 -26.54 3.75 -4.52
N ASP A 67 -27.30 4.60 -5.19
CA ASP A 67 -28.43 4.19 -6.02
C ASP A 67 -27.94 3.23 -7.14
N GLY A 68 -28.49 2.01 -7.19
CA GLY A 68 -28.18 1.00 -8.21
C GLY A 68 -27.33 -0.19 -7.74
N GLY A 69 -26.46 0.03 -6.76
CA GLY A 69 -25.64 -0.99 -6.11
C GLY A 69 -24.68 -1.80 -6.98
N THR A 70 -23.84 -2.60 -6.32
CA THR A 70 -22.90 -3.47 -7.03
C THR A 70 -23.61 -4.75 -7.42
N THR A 71 -23.79 -4.95 -8.73
CA THR A 71 -24.36 -6.17 -9.29
C THR A 71 -23.25 -7.10 -9.74
N MET A 72 -23.34 -8.38 -9.38
CA MET A 72 -22.47 -9.45 -9.88
C MET A 72 -23.21 -10.33 -10.85
N ILE A 73 -22.57 -10.65 -11.97
CA ILE A 73 -23.04 -11.63 -12.93
C ILE A 73 -21.96 -12.71 -13.06
N VAL A 74 -22.32 -13.97 -12.85
CA VAL A 74 -21.40 -15.09 -13.04
C VAL A 74 -21.21 -15.34 -14.53
N THR A 75 -19.96 -15.36 -14.98
CA THR A 75 -19.61 -15.61 -16.39
C THR A 75 -18.94 -16.97 -16.60
N ASP A 76 -18.27 -17.50 -15.57
CA ASP A 76 -17.69 -18.85 -15.58
C ASP A 76 -17.55 -19.40 -14.16
N THR A 77 -17.43 -20.72 -14.02
CA THR A 77 -17.17 -21.39 -12.73
C THR A 77 -16.23 -22.56 -12.90
N GLY A 78 -15.53 -22.94 -11.83
CA GLY A 78 -14.65 -24.09 -11.90
C GLY A 78 -13.94 -24.40 -10.60
N HIS A 79 -12.86 -25.17 -10.74
CA HIS A 79 -11.95 -25.48 -9.64
C HIS A 79 -10.52 -25.20 -10.09
N ALA A 80 -9.68 -24.69 -9.20
CA ALA A 80 -8.25 -24.57 -9.43
C ALA A 80 -7.46 -25.10 -8.25
N MET A 81 -6.26 -25.59 -8.52
CA MET A 81 -5.29 -25.97 -7.49
C MET A 81 -4.50 -24.72 -7.07
N VAL A 82 -4.63 -24.32 -5.82
CA VAL A 82 -3.88 -23.22 -5.21
C VAL A 82 -3.12 -23.76 -4.02
N SER A 83 -1.78 -23.72 -4.08
CA SER A 83 -0.91 -24.28 -3.03
C SER A 83 -1.30 -25.72 -2.62
N ASN A 84 -1.55 -26.57 -3.62
CA ASN A 84 -1.96 -27.97 -3.47
C ASN A 84 -3.35 -28.19 -2.83
N THR A 85 -4.17 -27.14 -2.72
CA THR A 85 -5.57 -27.21 -2.29
C THR A 85 -6.49 -26.96 -3.49
N ALA A 86 -7.46 -27.84 -3.73
CA ALA A 86 -8.49 -27.62 -4.74
C ALA A 86 -9.54 -26.64 -4.21
N LEU A 87 -9.69 -25.49 -4.85
CA LEU A 87 -10.66 -24.46 -4.48
C LEU A 87 -11.66 -24.23 -5.61
N ARG A 88 -12.94 -24.04 -5.28
CA ARG A 88 -13.90 -23.54 -6.26
C ARG A 88 -13.62 -22.08 -6.57
N TYR A 89 -13.90 -21.68 -7.81
CA TYR A 89 -13.89 -20.29 -8.22
C TYR A 89 -15.14 -19.90 -8.99
N LEU A 90 -15.45 -18.61 -8.95
CA LEU A 90 -16.41 -17.93 -9.80
C LEU A 90 -15.65 -16.87 -10.60
N VAL A 91 -15.84 -16.81 -11.91
CA VAL A 91 -15.50 -15.62 -12.70
C VAL A 91 -16.77 -14.78 -12.76
N VAL A 92 -16.64 -13.51 -12.38
CA VAL A 92 -17.76 -12.58 -12.29
C VAL A 92 -17.47 -11.32 -13.08
N GLU A 93 -18.52 -10.75 -13.65
CA GLU A 93 -18.56 -9.37 -14.10
C GLU A 93 -19.31 -8.56 -13.03
N ALA A 94 -18.60 -7.62 -12.42
CA ALA A 94 -19.12 -6.70 -11.43
C ALA A 94 -19.44 -5.36 -12.09
N THR A 95 -20.65 -4.87 -11.85
CA THR A 95 -21.11 -3.56 -12.31
C THR A 95 -21.35 -2.65 -11.12
N PHE A 96 -20.68 -1.50 -11.08
CA PHE A 96 -20.84 -0.47 -10.06
C PHE A 96 -21.59 0.72 -10.66
N GLU A 97 -22.73 1.07 -10.07
CA GLU A 97 -23.58 2.20 -10.48
C GLU A 97 -23.95 2.20 -11.98
N ASP A 98 -23.98 1.03 -12.63
CA ASP A 98 -24.18 0.88 -14.08
C ASP A 98 -23.14 1.60 -14.97
N ILE A 99 -22.03 2.07 -14.40
CA ILE A 99 -21.03 2.90 -15.09
C ILE A 99 -19.67 2.20 -15.16
N ILE A 100 -19.27 1.49 -14.10
CA ILE A 100 -17.96 0.84 -14.02
C ILE A 100 -18.14 -0.68 -14.09
N PHE A 101 -17.39 -1.30 -14.98
CA PHE A 101 -17.41 -2.75 -15.21
C PHE A 101 -16.04 -3.33 -14.87
N LEU A 102 -16.00 -4.39 -14.08
CA LEU A 102 -14.78 -5.10 -13.73
C LEU A 102 -15.02 -6.61 -13.83
N THR A 103 -14.07 -7.33 -14.44
CA THR A 103 -14.03 -8.79 -14.34
C THR A 103 -13.14 -9.20 -13.19
N ASP A 104 -13.62 -10.09 -12.33
CA ASP A 104 -12.86 -10.65 -11.22
C ASP A 104 -13.02 -12.18 -11.15
N THR A 105 -12.09 -12.85 -10.48
CA THR A 105 -12.20 -14.24 -10.07
C THR A 105 -12.28 -14.31 -8.55
N ILE A 106 -13.36 -14.89 -8.03
CA ILE A 106 -13.58 -15.07 -6.61
C ILE A 106 -13.29 -16.53 -6.27
N PHE A 107 -12.31 -16.78 -5.39
CA PHE A 107 -11.96 -18.11 -4.91
C PHE A 107 -12.59 -18.38 -3.55
N GLU A 108 -12.95 -19.63 -3.29
CA GLU A 108 -13.25 -20.05 -1.92
C GLU A 108 -12.06 -19.81 -0.99
N ARG A 109 -12.36 -19.49 0.28
CA ARG A 109 -11.40 -19.13 1.35
C ARG A 109 -10.67 -17.80 1.11
N ILE A 110 -10.27 -17.51 -0.13
CA ILE A 110 -9.45 -16.36 -0.51
C ILE A 110 -10.32 -15.11 -0.74
N GLY A 111 -11.44 -15.26 -1.43
CA GLY A 111 -12.29 -14.15 -1.87
C GLY A 111 -11.93 -13.60 -3.26
N PRO A 112 -12.34 -12.36 -3.58
CA PRO A 112 -12.04 -11.70 -4.86
C PRO A 112 -10.54 -11.44 -5.05
N LEU A 113 -10.09 -11.41 -6.31
CA LEU A 113 -8.71 -11.16 -6.67
C LEU A 113 -8.47 -9.70 -7.07
N GLU A 114 -9.44 -9.02 -7.66
CA GLU A 114 -9.34 -7.64 -8.16
C GLU A 114 -10.24 -6.67 -7.40
N LEU A 115 -11.24 -7.18 -6.67
CA LEU A 115 -12.06 -6.44 -5.71
C LEU A 115 -11.56 -6.61 -4.27
N TYR A 116 -11.97 -5.68 -3.41
CA TYR A 116 -11.79 -5.83 -1.98
C TYR A 116 -12.77 -6.86 -1.41
N LEU A 117 -12.41 -7.46 -0.26
CA LEU A 117 -13.32 -8.33 0.50
C LEU A 117 -14.59 -7.57 0.93
N ASP A 118 -14.44 -6.31 1.33
CA ASP A 118 -15.55 -5.38 1.42
C ASP A 118 -15.81 -4.77 0.03
N ILE A 119 -16.76 -5.37 -0.68
CA ILE A 119 -17.06 -4.98 -2.05
C ILE A 119 -17.69 -3.57 -2.11
N SER A 120 -18.34 -3.10 -1.03
CA SER A 120 -18.84 -1.73 -0.95
C SER A 120 -17.70 -0.71 -0.99
N SER A 121 -16.58 -1.01 -0.32
CA SER A 121 -15.36 -0.20 -0.36
C SER A 121 -14.71 -0.17 -1.75
N SER A 122 -14.90 -1.21 -2.56
CA SER A 122 -14.30 -1.27 -3.91
C SER A 122 -14.74 -0.11 -4.81
N THR A 123 -15.99 0.35 -4.68
CA THR A 123 -16.52 1.47 -5.48
C THR A 123 -15.73 2.76 -5.28
N TYR A 124 -15.29 3.06 -4.04
CA TYR A 124 -14.54 4.27 -3.73
C TYR A 124 -13.13 4.26 -4.33
N PHE A 125 -12.44 3.13 -4.19
CA PHE A 125 -11.03 3.03 -4.58
C PHE A 125 -10.79 2.79 -6.08
N LEU A 126 -11.84 2.47 -6.84
CA LEU A 126 -11.76 2.41 -8.30
C LEU A 126 -11.56 3.81 -8.91
N ILE A 127 -12.05 4.86 -8.25
CA ILE A 127 -11.90 6.26 -8.70
C ILE A 127 -10.47 6.76 -8.43
N ASP A 128 -9.89 6.40 -7.29
CA ASP A 128 -8.57 6.89 -6.85
C ASP A 128 -7.37 6.02 -7.29
N GLY A 129 -7.54 5.24 -8.36
CA GLY A 129 -6.39 4.75 -9.14
C GLY A 129 -5.73 3.46 -8.64
N GLY A 130 -6.51 2.37 -8.52
CA GLY A 130 -5.99 1.03 -8.81
C GLY A 130 -5.49 0.22 -7.62
N ARG A 131 -6.31 0.05 -6.58
CA ARG A 131 -5.89 -0.62 -5.33
C ARG A 131 -6.73 -1.83 -4.89
N GLY A 132 -7.62 -2.33 -5.74
CA GLY A 132 -8.44 -3.50 -5.42
C GLY A 132 -7.75 -4.86 -5.54
N ARG A 133 -6.55 -4.94 -6.13
CA ARG A 133 -5.92 -6.25 -6.36
C ARG A 133 -5.39 -6.88 -5.07
N LEU A 134 -5.87 -8.08 -4.74
CA LEU A 134 -5.34 -8.93 -3.68
C LEU A 134 -3.83 -9.13 -3.89
N ARG A 135 -3.03 -8.69 -2.91
CA ARG A 135 -1.55 -8.80 -2.94
C ARG A 135 -1.08 -10.10 -2.31
N CYS A 136 -1.57 -10.40 -1.12
CA CYS A 136 -1.23 -11.60 -0.37
C CYS A 136 -2.45 -12.18 0.34
N TYR A 137 -2.40 -13.48 0.59
CA TYR A 137 -3.35 -14.19 1.42
C TYR A 137 -2.62 -15.28 2.20
N SER A 138 -3.00 -15.48 3.45
CA SER A 138 -2.54 -16.62 4.24
C SER A 138 -3.63 -17.11 5.18
N ASP A 139 -3.81 -18.42 5.27
CA ASP A 139 -4.57 -19.07 6.33
C ASP A 139 -3.80 -20.28 6.90
N ALA A 140 -4.47 -21.18 7.61
CA ALA A 140 -3.83 -22.34 8.23
C ALA A 140 -3.22 -23.34 7.23
N ASP A 141 -3.71 -23.39 5.98
CA ASP A 141 -3.31 -24.39 4.99
C ASP A 141 -2.68 -23.78 3.73
N LEU A 142 -2.92 -22.49 3.45
CA LEU A 142 -2.52 -21.89 2.17
C LEU A 142 -1.92 -20.50 2.35
N GLU A 143 -0.95 -20.20 1.48
CA GLU A 143 -0.31 -18.89 1.36
C GLU A 143 -0.17 -18.55 -0.12
N ILE A 144 -0.43 -17.29 -0.46
CA ILE A 144 -0.37 -16.75 -1.83
C ILE A 144 0.30 -15.39 -1.80
N HIS A 145 1.22 -15.18 -2.73
CA HIS A 145 1.85 -13.89 -3.03
C HIS A 145 1.66 -13.59 -4.51
N ARG A 146 0.84 -12.59 -4.85
CA ARG A 146 0.51 -12.23 -6.25
C ARG A 146 1.39 -11.13 -6.83
N VAL A 147 2.20 -10.49 -5.99
CA VAL A 147 2.99 -9.31 -6.34
C VAL A 147 4.38 -9.43 -5.75
N GLU A 148 5.38 -8.91 -6.45
CA GLU A 148 6.71 -8.72 -5.88
C GLU A 148 6.67 -7.56 -4.88
N GLY A 149 7.25 -7.77 -3.69
CA GLY A 149 7.31 -6.79 -2.62
C GLY A 149 6.35 -7.05 -1.46
N PRO A 150 6.12 -6.06 -0.58
CA PRO A 150 5.31 -6.26 0.61
C PRO A 150 3.83 -6.47 0.30
N CYS A 151 3.16 -7.20 1.20
CA CYS A 151 1.72 -7.41 1.20
C CYS A 151 0.96 -6.11 1.49
N GLU A 152 1.56 -5.24 2.29
CA GLU A 152 1.07 -3.89 2.54
C GLU A 152 1.24 -3.03 1.29
N ILE A 153 0.26 -2.17 1.04
CA ILE A 153 0.40 -1.09 0.07
C ILE A 153 1.23 -0.01 0.77
N GLY A 154 2.48 0.16 0.33
CA GLY A 154 3.36 1.21 0.82
C GLY A 154 2.76 2.60 0.52
N LEU A 155 1.96 3.09 1.46
CA LEU A 155 1.38 4.43 1.44
C LEU A 155 2.21 5.45 2.22
N SER A 156 3.12 4.98 3.07
CA SER A 156 4.09 5.83 3.71
C SER A 156 5.29 6.03 2.79
N ALA A 157 5.63 7.30 2.52
CA ALA A 157 7.04 7.63 2.48
C ALA A 157 7.58 7.38 3.88
N ASP A 158 8.77 6.77 4.01
CA ASP A 158 9.42 6.60 5.31
C ASP A 158 9.37 7.93 6.05
N VAL A 159 8.57 8.00 7.12
CA VAL A 159 8.70 9.06 8.10
C VAL A 159 10.03 8.74 8.75
N LEU A 160 11.09 9.45 8.35
CA LEU A 160 12.39 9.39 9.00
C LEU A 160 12.15 9.74 10.48
N ASP A 161 12.00 8.69 11.28
CA ASP A 161 11.88 8.76 12.73
C ASP A 161 12.98 9.68 13.24
N GLY A 162 12.62 10.57 14.18
CA GLY A 162 13.35 11.76 14.64
C GLY A 162 14.75 11.56 15.24
N SER A 163 15.62 10.81 14.54
CA SER A 163 17.06 10.96 14.60
C SER A 163 17.39 12.41 14.23
N PRO A 164 18.40 13.05 14.86
CA PRO A 164 18.76 14.42 14.53
C PRO A 164 18.96 14.53 13.01
N SER A 165 18.02 15.19 12.35
CA SER A 165 18.01 15.24 10.89
C SER A 165 19.12 16.18 10.47
N ILE A 166 20.20 15.60 9.94
CA ILE A 166 21.20 16.39 9.25
C ILE A 166 20.53 16.90 7.99
N SER A 167 20.40 18.21 7.86
CA SER A 167 19.87 18.86 6.66
C SER A 167 20.96 19.68 5.99
N ILE A 168 20.89 19.76 4.67
CA ILE A 168 21.90 20.43 3.84
C ILE A 168 21.20 21.43 2.93
N GLY A 169 21.73 22.65 2.85
CA GLY A 169 21.21 23.65 1.92
C GLY A 169 22.09 24.90 1.78
N PRO A 170 21.94 25.68 0.70
CA PRO A 170 20.99 25.45 -0.38
C PRO A 170 21.42 24.31 -1.31
N ASN A 171 20.47 23.76 -2.06
CA ASN A 171 20.70 22.87 -3.20
C ASN A 171 19.74 23.32 -4.33
N PRO A 172 20.20 23.97 -5.41
CA PRO A 172 21.62 24.14 -5.77
C PRO A 172 22.46 25.07 -4.89
N ALA A 173 23.80 24.89 -4.86
CA ALA A 173 24.72 25.64 -4.00
C ALA A 173 25.78 26.43 -4.81
N SER A 174 25.83 27.76 -4.68
CA SER A 174 26.86 28.55 -5.38
C SER A 174 28.27 28.34 -4.80
N ASP A 175 28.61 29.05 -3.73
CA ASP A 175 29.96 29.05 -3.14
C ASP A 175 30.00 28.47 -1.74
N GLN A 176 28.83 28.09 -1.21
CA GLN A 176 28.71 27.57 0.13
C GLN A 176 27.52 26.64 0.29
N VAL A 177 27.71 25.65 1.15
CA VAL A 177 26.69 24.71 1.60
C VAL A 177 26.60 24.80 3.12
N ASN A 178 25.40 24.95 3.66
CA ASN A 178 25.15 24.83 5.09
C ASN A 178 24.83 23.38 5.43
N VAL A 179 25.38 22.91 6.56
CA VAL A 179 25.07 21.61 7.13
C VAL A 179 24.52 21.85 8.54
N PHE A 180 23.24 21.54 8.74
CA PHE A 180 22.55 21.67 10.01
C PHE A 180 22.47 20.30 10.70
N GLY A 181 22.28 20.29 12.03
CA GLY A 181 22.09 19.04 12.78
C GLY A 181 23.37 18.31 13.19
N ILE A 182 24.55 18.89 12.95
CA ILE A 182 25.83 18.32 13.42
C ILE A 182 25.98 18.59 14.93
N THR A 183 25.74 17.56 15.75
CA THR A 183 25.83 17.62 17.22
C THR A 183 27.14 17.05 17.78
N ILE A 184 27.92 16.35 16.95
CA ILE A 184 29.21 15.72 17.32
C ILE A 184 30.28 15.98 16.24
N PRO A 185 31.58 15.94 16.59
CA PRO A 185 32.65 16.07 15.62
C PRO A 185 32.51 15.07 14.47
N THR A 186 32.42 15.58 13.24
CA THR A 186 32.07 14.82 12.04
C THR A 186 33.07 15.14 10.94
N SER A 187 33.49 14.16 10.15
CA SER A 187 34.29 14.40 8.95
C SER A 187 33.38 14.47 7.73
N ALA A 188 33.74 15.32 6.76
CA ALA A 188 32.96 15.53 5.55
C ALA A 188 33.86 15.45 4.30
N SER A 189 33.34 14.88 3.21
CA SER A 189 34.01 14.81 1.91
C SER A 189 33.02 15.14 0.81
N LEU A 190 33.38 16.08 -0.06
CA LEU A 190 32.65 16.33 -1.31
C LEU A 190 33.30 15.52 -2.42
N MET A 191 32.52 14.68 -3.08
CA MET A 191 32.97 13.79 -4.16
C MET A 191 32.26 14.13 -5.46
N ASP A 192 32.97 14.05 -6.57
CA ASP A 192 32.33 14.08 -7.89
C ASP A 192 31.59 12.74 -8.16
N LEU A 193 30.82 12.68 -9.25
CA LEU A 193 30.05 11.46 -9.61
C LEU A 193 30.93 10.25 -9.95
N THR A 194 32.25 10.42 -10.09
CA THR A 194 33.19 9.30 -10.27
C THR A 194 33.66 8.72 -8.94
N GLY A 195 33.23 9.29 -7.81
CA GLY A 195 33.66 8.92 -6.47
C GLY A 195 34.98 9.56 -6.05
N ARG A 196 35.56 10.45 -6.85
CA ARG A 196 36.80 11.14 -6.51
C ARG A 196 36.51 12.29 -5.55
N SER A 197 37.22 12.30 -4.41
CA SER A 197 37.14 13.40 -3.44
C SER A 197 37.74 14.69 -4.00
N VAL A 198 36.94 15.76 -3.98
CA VAL A 198 37.28 17.09 -4.46
C VAL A 198 37.64 18.03 -3.30
N ARG A 199 36.99 17.85 -2.14
CA ARG A 199 37.26 18.65 -0.94
C ARG A 199 36.93 17.85 0.33
N ASN A 200 37.66 18.11 1.42
CA ASN A 200 37.46 17.44 2.71
C ASN A 200 37.41 18.47 3.85
N TRP A 201 36.59 18.22 4.86
CA TRP A 201 36.48 19.05 6.06
C TRP A 201 36.46 18.19 7.33
N LYS A 202 36.87 18.81 8.44
CA LYS A 202 36.58 18.35 9.80
C LYS A 202 35.63 19.36 10.44
N LEU A 203 34.44 18.89 10.79
CA LEU A 203 33.34 19.70 11.30
C LEU A 203 33.23 19.54 12.81
N SER A 204 33.19 20.66 13.51
CA SER A 204 32.80 20.74 14.93
C SER A 204 31.27 20.87 15.05
N PRO A 205 30.68 20.57 16.21
CA PRO A 205 29.25 20.79 16.43
C PRO A 205 28.82 22.22 16.08
N GLY A 206 27.76 22.37 15.28
CA GLY A 206 27.27 23.66 14.80
C GLY A 206 28.12 24.36 13.74
N GLN A 207 29.19 23.73 13.22
CA GLN A 207 30.05 24.34 12.21
C GLN A 207 29.36 24.38 10.84
N SER A 208 29.03 25.59 10.39
CA SER A 208 28.46 25.92 9.07
C SER A 208 28.79 27.40 8.78
N PRO A 209 29.01 27.84 7.53
CA PRO A 209 28.92 27.13 6.25
C PRO A 209 30.20 26.39 5.82
N LEU A 210 30.07 25.45 4.88
CA LEU A 210 31.17 24.82 4.13
C LEU A 210 31.41 25.58 2.83
N ASN A 211 32.61 26.14 2.66
CA ASN A 211 33.00 26.83 1.44
C ASN A 211 33.17 25.83 0.28
N THR A 212 32.44 26.01 -0.82
CA THR A 212 32.52 25.28 -2.09
C THR A 212 33.05 26.13 -3.26
N ALA A 213 33.49 27.36 -3.01
CA ALA A 213 34.05 28.24 -4.02
C ALA A 213 35.24 27.59 -4.75
N GLY A 214 35.30 27.82 -6.07
CA GLY A 214 36.34 27.29 -6.96
C GLY A 214 36.17 25.81 -7.34
N ILE A 215 35.06 25.18 -6.96
CA ILE A 215 34.68 23.84 -7.43
C ILE A 215 33.92 24.01 -8.76
N PRO A 216 34.27 23.26 -9.83
CA PRO A 216 33.54 23.35 -11.09
C PRO A 216 32.06 23.00 -10.92
N SER A 217 31.17 23.70 -11.62
CA SER A 217 29.73 23.40 -11.62
C SER A 217 29.47 21.95 -12.04
N GLY A 218 28.52 21.29 -11.36
CA GLY A 218 28.22 19.87 -11.59
C GLY A 218 27.46 19.24 -10.44
N SER A 219 27.23 17.93 -10.48
CA SER A 219 26.62 17.20 -9.36
C SER A 219 27.69 16.55 -8.49
N TYR A 220 27.52 16.65 -7.18
CA TYR A 220 28.45 16.13 -6.19
C TYR A 220 27.70 15.39 -5.10
N VAL A 221 28.42 14.53 -4.38
CA VAL A 221 27.94 13.85 -3.18
C VAL A 221 28.72 14.39 -1.99
N LEU A 222 28.03 15.00 -1.03
CA LEU A 222 28.61 15.28 0.28
C LEU A 222 28.38 14.06 1.17
N ARG A 223 29.49 13.42 1.54
CA ARG A 223 29.51 12.30 2.46
C ARG A 223 29.91 12.80 3.85
N LEU A 224 29.11 12.47 4.85
CA LEU A 224 29.38 12.77 6.26
C LEU A 224 29.62 11.47 7.01
N TRP A 225 30.64 11.44 7.87
CA TRP A 225 30.88 10.28 8.73
C TRP A 225 31.39 10.63 10.12
N HIS A 226 30.88 9.90 11.11
CA HIS A 226 31.37 9.90 12.48
C HIS A 226 31.37 8.46 13.00
N ALA A 227 32.42 8.06 13.72
CA ALA A 227 32.48 6.77 14.41
C ALA A 227 32.07 5.52 13.58
N GLY A 228 32.23 5.55 12.25
CA GLY A 228 31.88 4.43 11.35
C GLY A 228 30.46 4.46 10.76
N VAL A 229 29.63 5.46 11.07
CA VAL A 229 28.32 5.69 10.42
C VAL A 229 28.53 6.60 9.21
N ASP A 230 27.91 6.25 8.09
CA ASP A 230 28.07 6.91 6.79
C ASP A 230 26.74 7.46 6.27
N LEU A 231 26.70 8.74 5.93
CA LEU A 231 25.51 9.43 5.43
C LEU A 231 25.84 10.14 4.10
N PRO A 232 25.51 9.53 2.95
CA PRO A 232 25.67 10.18 1.65
C PRO A 232 24.49 11.11 1.36
N LEU A 233 24.78 12.34 0.94
CA LEU A 233 23.80 13.35 0.54
C LEU A 233 24.20 13.95 -0.82
N ILE A 234 23.24 14.13 -1.73
CA ILE A 234 23.49 14.66 -3.08
C ILE A 234 23.32 16.18 -3.08
N ILE A 235 24.29 16.90 -3.65
CA ILE A 235 24.28 18.36 -3.80
C ILE A 235 24.58 18.70 -5.26
N ALA A 236 23.82 19.62 -5.86
CA ALA A 236 24.13 20.21 -7.16
C ALA A 236 24.66 21.64 -6.94
N PRO A 237 25.96 21.90 -7.01
CA PRO A 237 26.46 23.28 -7.08
C PRO A 237 26.13 23.98 -8.42
#